data_AF-A0A540LLU3-F1
#
_entry.id   AF-A0A540LLU3-F1
#
_cell.length_a   1.000
_cell.length_b   1.000
_cell.length_c   1.000
_cell.angle_alpha   90.00
_cell.angle_beta   90.00
_cell.angle_gamma   90.00
#
_symmetry.space_group_name_H-M   'P 1'
#
loop_
_entity.id
_entity.type
_entity.pdbx_description
1 polymer ?
#
loop_
_entity_poly.entity_id
_entity_poly.type
_entity_poly.pdbx_seq_one_letter_code
_entity_poly.pdbx_strand_id
1 'polypeptide(L)'
;MEQERQLSTRWEGYVDWRSRPAIRGRHGGMLASSFVLVAEVLENLAYLANASNLVMYLSDYMHLSPSKAANDVTDFMGTAFLLALLGGFLSDAFFTTYHIYLIKVMTQILPPLTSAMVAGQQQPRSDRRR
;
A
#
# COMPACT_ATOMS: atom_id res chain seq x y z
N MET A 1 13.35 -15.60 33.70
CA MET A 1 14.16 -16.43 32.77
C MET A 1 13.50 -16.62 31.41
N GLU A 2 12.26 -17.14 31.29
CA GLU A 2 11.61 -17.34 29.98
C GLU A 2 11.01 -16.06 29.36
N GLN A 3 10.42 -15.17 30.17
CA GLN A 3 9.86 -13.90 29.68
C GLN A 3 10.93 -12.94 29.11
N GLU A 4 12.13 -12.90 29.69
CA GLU A 4 13.24 -12.07 29.17
C GLU A 4 13.77 -12.57 27.82
N ARG A 5 13.78 -13.90 27.61
CA ARG A 5 14.11 -14.48 26.30
C ARG A 5 13.04 -14.14 25.26
N GLN A 6 11.76 -14.17 25.63
CA GLN A 6 10.66 -13.82 24.72
C GLN A 6 10.70 -12.35 24.31
N LEU A 7 10.97 -11.43 25.23
CA LEU A 7 11.17 -10.00 24.93
C LEU A 7 12.38 -9.77 24.01
N SER A 8 13.49 -10.47 24.23
CA SER A 8 14.69 -10.37 23.39
C SER A 8 14.45 -10.78 21.93
N THR A 9 13.56 -11.76 21.71
CA THR A 9 13.20 -12.27 20.37
C THR A 9 12.10 -11.48 19.65
N ARG A 10 11.52 -10.45 20.27
CA ARG A 10 10.43 -9.67 19.70
C ARG A 10 10.89 -8.24 19.41
N TRP A 11 10.43 -7.66 18.33
CA TRP A 11 10.56 -6.21 18.11
C TRP A 11 9.50 -5.48 18.94
N GLU A 12 9.93 -4.61 19.85
CA GLU A 12 9.01 -3.75 20.62
C GLU A 12 8.34 -2.75 19.66
N GLY A 13 7.02 -2.64 19.74
CA GLY A 13 6.22 -1.72 18.90
C GLY A 13 5.93 -2.19 17.47
N TYR A 14 6.62 -3.21 16.94
CA TYR A 14 6.33 -3.74 15.60
C TYR A 14 5.34 -4.91 15.64
N VAL A 15 4.39 -4.86 14.70
CA VAL A 15 3.35 -5.87 14.47
C VAL A 15 3.48 -6.42 13.06
N ASP A 16 3.34 -7.73 12.95
CA ASP A 16 3.27 -8.49 11.71
C ASP A 16 1.98 -8.14 10.92
N TRP A 17 1.92 -8.49 9.63
CA TRP A 17 0.75 -8.28 8.76
C TRP A 17 -0.54 -8.97 9.26
N ARG A 18 -0.43 -9.87 10.25
CA ARG A 18 -1.55 -10.50 10.96
C ARG A 18 -1.85 -9.86 12.34
N SER A 19 -1.39 -8.64 12.60
CA SER A 19 -1.52 -7.95 13.91
C SER A 19 -0.92 -8.73 15.09
N ARG A 20 0.11 -9.55 14.83
CA ARG A 20 0.82 -10.30 15.87
C ARG A 20 2.16 -9.65 16.21
N PRO A 21 2.67 -9.85 17.43
CA PRO A 21 4.06 -9.54 17.80
C PRO A 21 5.09 -9.84 16.68
N ALA A 22 5.80 -8.83 16.15
CA ALA A 22 6.83 -9.09 15.16
C ALA A 22 8.02 -9.81 15.82
N ILE A 23 8.29 -11.04 15.38
CA ILE A 23 9.41 -11.86 15.87
C ILE A 23 10.69 -11.50 15.10
N ARG A 24 11.76 -11.22 15.85
CA ARG A 24 13.11 -10.92 15.39
C ARG A 24 13.68 -12.12 14.64
N GLY A 25 14.10 -11.91 13.39
CA GLY A 25 14.65 -12.96 12.50
C GLY A 25 13.62 -13.78 11.71
N ARG A 26 12.31 -13.61 11.94
CA ARG A 26 11.25 -14.30 11.18
C ARG A 26 10.44 -13.36 10.27
N HIS A 27 10.22 -12.11 10.71
CA HIS A 27 9.44 -11.12 9.96
C HIS A 27 10.38 -10.05 9.42
N GLY A 28 10.40 -9.90 8.09
CA GLY A 28 11.38 -9.06 7.40
C GLY A 28 12.81 -9.59 7.56
N GLY A 29 13.69 -9.22 6.62
CA GLY A 29 15.09 -9.64 6.67
C GLY A 29 15.80 -9.46 5.34
N MET A 30 17.10 -9.70 5.36
CA MET A 30 17.98 -9.48 4.20
C MET A 30 17.50 -10.23 2.94
N LEU A 31 16.90 -11.42 3.09
CA LEU A 31 16.36 -12.19 1.96
C LEU A 31 15.11 -11.56 1.32
N ALA A 32 14.19 -11.03 2.15
CA ALA A 32 13.01 -10.36 1.61
C ALA A 32 13.41 -9.04 0.92
N SER A 33 14.31 -8.28 1.55
CA SER A 33 14.87 -7.06 0.96
C SER A 33 15.68 -7.33 -0.31
N SER A 34 16.46 -8.43 -0.36
CA SER A 34 17.22 -8.78 -1.56
C SER A 34 16.31 -9.18 -2.72
N PHE A 35 15.20 -9.86 -2.45
CA PHE A 35 14.21 -10.17 -3.48
C PHE A 35 13.61 -8.90 -4.10
N VAL A 36 13.22 -7.94 -3.27
CA VAL A 36 12.70 -6.63 -3.73
C VAL A 36 13.78 -5.88 -4.52
N LEU A 37 15.02 -5.87 -4.05
CA LEU A 37 16.13 -5.24 -4.78
C LEU A 37 16.39 -5.89 -6.14
N VAL A 38 16.36 -7.21 -6.23
CA VAL A 38 16.54 -7.91 -7.50
C VAL A 38 15.38 -7.60 -8.45
N ALA A 39 14.14 -7.56 -7.95
CA ALA A 39 12.98 -7.19 -8.74
C ALA A 39 13.11 -5.75 -9.28
N GLU A 40 13.52 -4.80 -8.44
CA GLU A 40 13.77 -3.40 -8.83
C GLU A 40 14.86 -3.28 -9.92
N VAL A 41 15.96 -4.02 -9.78
CA VAL A 41 17.04 -4.03 -10.78
C VAL A 41 16.54 -4.61 -12.11
N LEU A 42 15.75 -5.69 -12.06
CA LEU A 42 15.17 -6.29 -13.27
C LEU A 42 14.16 -5.36 -13.95
N GLU A 43 13.36 -4.64 -13.17
CA GLU A 43 12.42 -3.64 -13.69
C GLU A 43 13.16 -2.50 -14.40
N ASN A 44 14.21 -1.95 -13.77
CA ASN A 44 15.05 -0.93 -14.39
C ASN A 44 15.74 -1.42 -15.66
N LEU A 45 16.20 -2.68 -15.68
CA LEU A 45 16.82 -3.26 -16.87
C LEU A 45 15.80 -3.42 -18.01
N ALA A 46 14.59 -3.90 -17.71
CA ALA A 46 13.51 -4.03 -18.69
C ALA A 46 13.08 -2.64 -19.23
N TYR A 47 13.03 -1.63 -18.37
CA TYR A 47 12.74 -0.26 -18.75
C TYR A 47 13.77 0.29 -19.74
N LEU A 48 15.07 0.13 -19.45
CA LEU A 48 16.16 0.54 -20.36
C LEU A 48 16.15 -0.25 -21.68
N ALA A 49 15.86 -1.56 -21.63
CA ALA A 49 15.74 -2.39 -22.83
C ALA A 49 14.59 -1.92 -23.72
N ASN A 50 13.43 -1.62 -23.14
CA ASN A 50 12.29 -1.07 -23.88
C ASN A 50 12.61 0.30 -24.48
N ALA A 51 13.26 1.18 -23.73
CA ALA A 51 13.70 2.48 -24.23
C ALA A 51 14.64 2.34 -25.44
N SER A 52 15.67 1.48 -25.32
CA SER A 52 16.62 1.24 -26.41
C SER A 52 15.94 0.63 -27.64
N ASN A 53 15.02 -0.33 -27.44
CA ASN A 53 14.27 -0.95 -28.54
C ASN A 53 13.38 0.08 -29.25
N LEU A 54 12.73 0.97 -28.50
CA LEU A 54 11.90 2.02 -29.06
C LEU A 54 12.70 3.04 -29.87
N VAL A 55 13.89 3.46 -29.39
CA VAL A 55 14.78 4.36 -30.15
C VAL A 55 15.19 3.70 -31.47
N MET A 56 15.58 2.43 -31.43
CA MET A 56 15.96 1.68 -32.64
C MET A 56 14.77 1.53 -33.59
N TYR A 57 13.58 1.20 -33.07
CA TYR A 57 12.37 1.10 -33.88
C TYR A 57 12.03 2.42 -34.60
N LEU A 58 12.08 3.54 -33.87
CA LEU A 58 11.78 4.86 -34.40
C LEU A 58 12.83 5.34 -35.43
N SER A 59 14.11 5.01 -35.22
CA SER A 59 15.20 5.33 -36.15
C SER A 59 15.13 4.46 -37.41
N ASP A 60 15.03 3.14 -37.26
CA ASP A 60 15.25 2.20 -38.36
C ASP A 60 13.98 1.91 -39.16
N TYR A 61 12.81 1.84 -38.51
CA TYR A 61 11.55 1.50 -39.18
C TYR A 61 10.67 2.71 -39.47
N MET A 62 10.67 3.72 -38.60
CA MET A 62 9.89 4.95 -38.80
C MET A 62 10.70 6.06 -39.49
N HIS A 63 11.98 5.81 -39.80
CA HIS A 63 12.89 6.71 -40.51
C HIS A 63 12.97 8.13 -39.91
N LEU A 64 12.85 8.24 -38.59
CA LEU A 64 13.08 9.49 -37.88
C LEU A 64 14.57 9.77 -37.79
N SER A 65 14.96 11.05 -37.74
CA SER A 65 16.36 11.39 -37.45
C SER A 65 16.74 10.88 -36.05
N PRO A 66 18.00 10.45 -35.81
CA PRO A 66 18.42 9.95 -34.51
C PRO A 66 18.14 10.92 -33.36
N SER A 67 18.29 12.22 -33.62
CA SER A 67 17.95 13.30 -32.69
C SER A 67 16.46 13.36 -32.34
N LYS A 68 15.57 13.13 -33.31
CA LYS A 68 14.13 13.21 -33.10
C LYS A 68 13.60 11.95 -32.42
N ALA A 69 14.05 10.77 -32.84
CA ALA A 69 13.74 9.52 -32.17
C ALA A 69 14.16 9.53 -30.69
N ALA A 70 15.37 10.01 -30.38
CA ALA A 70 15.84 10.10 -29.00
C ALA A 70 15.01 11.07 -28.14
N ASN A 71 14.57 12.20 -28.69
CA ASN A 71 13.71 13.15 -27.98
C ASN A 71 12.32 12.53 -27.71
N ASP A 72 11.70 11.92 -28.72
CA ASP A 72 10.36 11.32 -28.56
C ASP A 72 10.37 10.19 -27.51
N VAL A 73 11.43 9.36 -27.49
CA VAL A 73 11.58 8.33 -26.44
C VAL A 73 11.86 8.94 -25.08
N THR A 74 12.69 9.99 -25.00
CA THR A 74 12.98 10.66 -23.71
C THR A 74 11.75 11.33 -23.12
N ASP A 75 10.92 11.95 -23.96
CA ASP A 75 9.64 12.55 -23.54
C ASP A 75 8.66 11.46 -23.06
N PHE A 76 8.56 10.34 -23.78
CA PHE A 76 7.77 9.19 -23.34
C PHE A 76 8.26 8.63 -21.99
N MET A 77 9.56 8.44 -21.84
CA MET A 77 10.19 7.99 -20.60
C MET A 77 9.94 8.97 -19.44
N GLY A 78 10.11 10.27 -19.69
CA GLY A 78 9.88 11.33 -18.71
C GLY A 78 8.42 11.41 -18.25
N THR A 79 7.47 11.28 -19.18
CA THR A 79 6.04 11.23 -18.82
C THR A 79 5.68 9.99 -18.01
N ALA A 80 6.29 8.84 -18.27
CA ALA A 80 6.12 7.64 -17.44
C ALA A 80 6.59 7.85 -16.00
N PHE A 81 7.72 8.54 -15.78
CA PHE A 81 8.18 8.91 -14.43
C PHE A 81 7.20 9.86 -13.73
N LEU A 82 6.68 10.86 -14.43
CA LEU A 82 5.67 11.76 -13.85
C LEU A 82 4.38 11.00 -13.50
N LEU A 83 3.99 10.04 -14.33
CA LEU A 83 2.84 9.19 -14.07
C LEU A 83 3.07 8.27 -12.87
N ALA A 84 4.29 7.76 -12.67
CA ALA A 84 4.65 6.98 -11.48
C ALA A 84 4.56 7.83 -10.20
N LEU A 85 5.05 9.08 -10.23
CA LEU A 85 4.90 10.02 -9.10
C LEU A 85 3.42 10.29 -8.79
N LEU A 86 2.62 10.53 -9.84
CA LEU A 86 1.18 10.73 -9.69
C LEU A 86 0.51 9.47 -9.13
N GLY A 87 0.89 8.29 -9.62
CA GLY A 87 0.38 7.01 -9.16
C GLY A 87 0.71 6.72 -7.69
N GLY A 88 1.93 7.05 -7.24
CA GLY A 88 2.32 6.98 -5.83
C GLY A 88 1.48 7.91 -4.96
N PHE A 89 1.33 9.17 -5.38
CA PHE A 89 0.49 10.13 -4.67
C PHE A 89 -0.99 9.68 -4.61
N LEU A 90 -1.53 9.18 -5.72
CA LEU A 90 -2.88 8.63 -5.77
C LEU A 90 -3.00 7.40 -4.87
N SER A 91 -2.00 6.52 -4.85
CA SER A 91 -2.00 5.34 -3.98
C SER A 91 -2.11 5.76 -2.52
N ASP A 92 -1.24 6.68 -2.07
CA ASP A 92 -1.24 7.13 -0.68
C ASP A 92 -2.52 7.89 -0.32
N ALA A 93 -2.97 8.78 -1.20
CA ALA A 93 -4.19 9.54 -0.98
C ALA A 93 -5.42 8.65 -0.98
N PHE A 94 -5.66 7.84 -2.02
CA PHE A 94 -6.90 7.07 -2.16
C PHE A 94 -6.95 5.85 -1.26
N PHE A 95 -5.88 5.05 -1.15
CA PHE A 95 -5.92 3.88 -0.26
C PHE A 95 -6.04 4.33 1.19
N THR A 96 -5.22 5.28 1.65
CA THR A 96 -5.28 5.74 3.05
C THR A 96 -6.62 6.41 3.35
N THR A 97 -7.12 7.25 2.45
CA THR A 97 -8.42 7.92 2.62
C THR A 97 -9.56 6.91 2.63
N TYR A 98 -9.58 5.94 1.70
CA TYR A 98 -10.58 4.88 1.67
C TYR A 98 -10.58 4.05 2.96
N HIS A 99 -9.41 3.66 3.45
CA HIS A 99 -9.27 2.92 4.70
C HIS A 99 -9.78 3.74 5.90
N ILE A 100 -9.44 5.03 5.99
CA ILE A 100 -9.93 5.92 7.06
C ILE A 100 -11.44 6.10 6.98
N TYR A 101 -12.01 6.28 5.78
CA TYR A 101 -13.45 6.38 5.61
C TYR A 101 -14.17 5.11 6.09
N LEU A 102 -13.67 3.93 5.72
CA LEU A 102 -14.23 2.68 6.19
C LEU A 102 -14.19 2.58 7.71
N ILE A 103 -13.03 2.87 8.33
CA ILE A 103 -12.90 2.85 9.80
C ILE A 103 -13.89 3.83 10.44
N LYS A 104 -14.02 5.04 9.90
CA LYS A 104 -14.93 6.07 10.40
C LYS A 104 -16.41 5.64 10.30
N VAL A 105 -16.80 5.01 9.20
CA VAL A 105 -18.17 4.49 9.03
C VAL A 105 -18.43 3.38 10.05
N MET A 106 -17.47 2.46 10.23
CA MET A 106 -17.61 1.38 11.20
C MET A 106 -17.74 1.91 12.64
N THR A 107 -16.93 2.91 13.03
CA THR A 107 -17.02 3.50 14.38
C THR A 107 -18.27 4.34 14.59
N GLN A 108 -18.82 4.99 13.55
CA GLN A 108 -20.06 5.77 13.64
C GLN A 108 -21.30 4.91 13.90
N ILE A 109 -21.34 3.68 13.40
CA ILE A 109 -22.49 2.77 13.54
C ILE A 109 -22.53 2.08 14.92
N LEU A 110 -21.37 1.94 15.60
CA LEU A 110 -21.26 1.18 16.85
C LEU A 110 -21.98 1.82 18.07
N PRO A 111 -21.88 3.13 18.37
CA PRO A 111 -22.55 3.77 19.51
C PRO A 111 -24.10 3.80 19.46
N PRO A 112 -24.77 4.08 18.32
CA PRO A 112 -26.24 4.14 18.31
C PRO A 112 -26.89 2.78 18.55
N LEU A 113 -26.22 1.68 18.21
CA LEU A 113 -26.73 0.33 18.44
C LEU A 113 -26.76 -0.03 19.95
N THR A 114 -25.73 0.37 20.70
CA THR A 114 -25.66 0.12 22.15
C THR A 114 -26.70 0.94 22.91
N SER A 115 -26.92 2.19 22.50
CA SER A 115 -27.94 3.05 23.11
C SER A 115 -29.36 2.55 22.84
N ALA A 116 -29.62 1.98 21.66
CA ALA A 116 -30.91 1.35 21.34
C ALA A 116 -31.16 0.06 22.15
N MET A 117 -30.13 -0.78 22.34
CA MET A 117 -30.24 -1.98 23.18
C MET A 117 -30.50 -1.64 24.66
N VAL A 118 -29.86 -0.58 25.18
CA VAL A 118 -30.08 -0.09 26.54
C VAL A 118 -31.45 0.57 26.69
N ALA A 119 -31.89 1.37 25.71
CA ALA A 119 -33.23 1.96 25.74
C ALA A 119 -34.35 0.90 25.74
N GLY A 120 -34.15 -0.22 25.03
CA GLY A 120 -35.07 -1.36 25.05
C GLY A 120 -35.14 -2.10 26.40
N GLN A 121 -34.15 -1.93 27.29
CA GLN A 121 -34.14 -2.48 28.65
C GLN A 121 -34.83 -1.56 29.66
N GLN A 122 -34.98 -0.27 29.35
CA GLN A 122 -35.42 0.76 30.30
C GLN A 122 -36.93 1.03 30.29
N GLN A 123 -37.76 0.26 29.58
CA GLN A 123 -39.21 0.45 29.57
C GLN A 123 -39.82 -0.05 30.90
N PRO A 124 -40.29 0.82 31.82
CA PRO A 124 -41.05 0.36 32.96
C PRO A 124 -42.43 -0.06 32.44
N ARG A 125 -42.88 -1.26 32.81
CA ARG A 125 -44.27 -1.68 32.63
C ARG A 125 -45.17 -0.74 33.44
N SER A 126 -45.63 0.35 32.82
CA SER A 126 -46.83 1.04 33.28
C SER A 126 -48.04 0.30 32.75
N ASP A 127 -48.63 -0.47 33.64
CA ASP A 127 -50.07 -0.39 33.97
C ASP A 127 -50.80 -1.74 33.94
N ARG A 128 -51.07 -2.23 35.15
CA ARG A 128 -52.13 -3.17 35.47
C ARG A 128 -52.56 -2.86 36.90
N ARG A 129 -53.38 -1.83 37.09
CA ARG A 129 -54.41 -1.82 38.14
C ARG A 129 -55.42 -0.67 37.95
N ARG A 130 -56.63 -1.11 37.61
CA ARG A 130 -57.96 -0.49 37.84
C ARG A 130 -58.43 0.53 36.82
#